data_AF-A0A820L6V8-F1
#
_entry.id   AF-A0A820L6V8-F1
#
_cell.length_a   1.000
_cell.length_b   1.000
_cell.length_c   1.000
_cell.angle_alpha   90.00
_cell.angle_beta   90.00
_cell.angle_gamma   90.00
#
_symmetry.space_group_name_H-M   'P 1'
#
loop_
_entity.id
_entity.type
_entity.pdbx_description
1 polymer ?
#
loop_
_entity_poly.entity_id
_entity_poly.type
_entity_poly.pdbx_seq_one_letter_code
_entity_poly.pdbx_strand_id
1 'polypeptide(L)'
;MSLESISLHYVSPQSLAMPQDIVDCVAAAGIPQKSHTSLEQILPDTDVLYMTRIQKERFDSEEEYKKACGLYTITPQLMRNAKKHGKMIVMHPLPRLDEISTSFDTDPRAAYFRQAEYGLYIRMALLSIILSK
;
A
#
# COMPACT_ATOMS: atom_id res chain seq x y z
N MET A 1 -6.35 -15.05 14.44
CA MET A 1 -5.19 -14.41 13.80
C MET A 1 -4.71 -13.40 14.81
N SER A 2 -3.65 -13.68 15.60
CA SER A 2 -3.19 -12.69 16.59
C SER A 2 -2.49 -11.57 15.82
N LEU A 3 -2.81 -10.31 16.16
CA LEU A 3 -2.20 -9.11 15.57
C LEU A 3 -0.78 -8.88 16.09
N GLU A 4 -0.25 -9.82 16.88
CA GLU A 4 0.94 -9.66 17.72
C GLU A 4 2.27 -9.68 16.94
N SER A 5 2.24 -9.87 15.62
CA SER A 5 3.44 -9.97 14.78
C SER A 5 3.46 -9.02 13.58
N ILE A 6 2.74 -7.90 13.63
CA ILE A 6 2.77 -6.90 12.55
C ILE A 6 3.32 -5.57 13.03
N SER A 7 4.07 -4.89 12.17
CA SER A 7 4.49 -3.49 12.35
C SER A 7 4.02 -2.68 11.15
N LEU A 8 3.42 -1.52 11.40
CA LEU A 8 2.93 -0.64 10.33
C LEU A 8 3.94 0.46 10.02
N HIS A 9 4.19 0.64 8.72
CA HIS A 9 5.06 1.69 8.21
C HIS A 9 4.26 2.58 7.26
N TYR A 10 4.08 3.84 7.64
CA TYR A 10 3.39 4.84 6.83
C TYR A 10 4.39 5.57 5.96
N VAL A 11 4.18 5.61 4.65
CA VAL A 11 5.06 6.27 3.69
C VAL A 11 4.27 7.34 2.94
N SER A 12 4.50 8.61 3.27
CA SER A 12 3.76 9.72 2.67
C SER A 12 4.53 11.04 2.76
N PRO A 13 4.19 12.04 1.92
CA PRO A 13 4.51 13.43 2.22
C PRO A 13 3.98 13.84 3.59
N GLN A 14 4.62 14.82 4.23
CA GLN A 14 4.17 15.35 5.51
C GLN A 14 2.75 15.93 5.45
N SER A 15 2.37 16.53 4.32
CA SER A 15 1.02 17.05 4.07
C SER A 15 -0.06 15.97 3.96
N LEU A 16 0.32 14.71 3.74
CA LEU A 16 -0.58 13.57 3.57
C LEU A 16 -0.32 12.47 4.62
N ALA A 17 0.16 12.86 5.80
CA ALA A 17 0.38 11.93 6.91
C ALA A 17 -0.91 11.22 7.33
N MET A 18 -0.76 10.02 7.92
CA MET A 18 -1.87 9.27 8.51
C MET A 18 -2.57 10.14 9.58
N PRO A 19 -3.91 10.24 9.57
CA PRO A 19 -4.64 10.97 10.61
C PRO A 19 -4.33 10.47 12.02
N GLN A 20 -4.21 11.40 12.97
CA GLN A 20 -3.74 11.11 14.33
C GLN A 20 -4.68 10.17 15.08
N ASP A 21 -5.99 10.30 14.88
CA ASP A 21 -7.01 9.43 15.46
C ASP A 21 -6.82 7.96 15.05
N ILE A 22 -6.37 7.71 13.82
CA ILE A 22 -6.04 6.36 13.35
C ILE A 22 -4.75 5.86 14.00
N VAL A 23 -3.72 6.70 14.07
CA VAL A 23 -2.45 6.35 14.73
C VAL A 23 -2.68 5.99 16.19
N ASP A 24 -3.50 6.77 16.90
CA ASP A 24 -3.84 6.55 18.31
C ASP A 24 -4.66 5.27 18.49
N CYS A 25 -5.62 4.99 17.60
CA CYS A 25 -6.40 3.76 17.60
C CYS A 25 -5.51 2.51 17.44
N VAL A 26 -4.57 2.55 16.49
CA VAL A 26 -3.62 1.46 16.26
C VAL A 26 -2.64 1.32 17.44
N ALA A 27 -2.24 2.44 18.06
CA ALA A 27 -1.37 2.43 19.23
C ALA A 27 -2.07 1.82 20.45
N ALA A 28 -3.37 2.10 20.64
CA ALA A 28 -4.19 1.48 21.68
C ALA A 28 -4.32 -0.04 21.50
N ALA A 29 -4.19 -0.55 20.26
CA ALA A 29 -4.11 -1.98 19.97
C ALA A 29 -2.71 -2.59 20.17
N GLY A 30 -1.72 -1.79 20.59
CA GLY A 30 -0.35 -2.25 20.88
C GLY A 30 0.50 -2.55 19.64
N ILE A 31 0.09 -2.10 18.45
CA ILE A 31 0.77 -2.38 17.20
C ILE A 31 1.91 -1.36 16.98
N PRO A 32 3.17 -1.79 16.75
CA PRO A 32 4.27 -0.89 16.43
C PRO A 32 4.03 -0.11 15.13
N GLN A 33 4.28 1.19 15.16
CA GLN A 33 4.06 2.11 14.03
C GLN A 33 5.27 3.02 13.80
N LYS A 34 5.60 3.29 12.53
CA LYS A 34 6.62 4.29 12.14
C LYS A 34 6.22 5.04 10.87
N SER A 35 6.51 6.33 10.81
CA SER A 35 6.30 7.15 9.62
C SER A 35 7.60 7.42 8.88
N HIS A 36 7.55 7.43 7.56
CA HIS A 36 8.68 7.62 6.64
C HIS A 36 8.26 8.55 5.51
N THR A 37 9.23 9.28 4.96
CA THR A 37 9.02 10.15 3.79
C THR A 37 9.60 9.57 2.50
N SER A 38 10.32 8.45 2.59
CA SER A 38 10.92 7.78 1.44
C SER A 38 10.52 6.32 1.41
N LEU A 39 9.96 5.90 0.28
CA LEU A 39 9.65 4.50 0.02
C LEU A 39 10.91 3.65 -0.08
N GLU A 40 11.97 4.18 -0.69
CA GLU A 40 13.23 3.45 -0.94
C GLU A 40 13.91 2.98 0.36
N GLN A 41 13.83 3.78 1.43
CA GLN A 41 14.49 3.47 2.70
C GLN A 41 13.88 2.27 3.42
N ILE A 42 12.57 2.06 3.30
CA ILE A 42 11.85 1.01 4.02
C ILE A 42 11.57 -0.24 3.18
N LEU A 43 11.70 -0.12 1.86
CA LEU A 43 11.44 -1.19 0.91
C LEU A 43 12.20 -2.51 1.20
N PRO A 44 13.47 -2.51 1.66
CA PRO A 44 14.19 -3.74 1.99
C PRO A 44 13.59 -4.52 3.16
N ASP A 45 12.90 -3.84 4.08
CA ASP A 45 12.31 -4.43 5.29
C ASP A 45 10.81 -4.74 5.12
N THR A 46 10.21 -4.37 3.99
CA THR A 46 8.76 -4.47 3.74
C THR A 46 8.35 -5.85 3.21
N ASP A 47 7.40 -6.51 3.87
CA ASP A 47 6.77 -7.77 3.40
C ASP A 47 5.48 -7.51 2.59
N VAL A 48 4.70 -6.49 2.95
CA VAL A 48 3.50 -6.10 2.22
C VAL A 48 3.56 -4.61 1.93
N LEU A 49 3.66 -4.27 0.65
CA LEU A 49 3.59 -2.89 0.20
C LEU A 49 2.19 -2.60 -0.32
N TYR A 50 1.39 -1.89 0.48
CA TYR A 50 0.04 -1.48 0.09
C TYR A 50 0.06 -0.06 -0.48
N MET A 51 0.04 0.04 -1.80
CA MET A 51 0.06 1.31 -2.52
C MET A 51 -1.35 1.91 -2.59
N THR A 52 -1.42 3.24 -2.58
CA THR A 52 -2.64 4.01 -2.84
C THR A 52 -2.40 5.02 -3.94
N ARG A 53 -3.46 5.38 -4.67
CA ARG A 53 -3.40 6.44 -5.67
C ARG A 53 -2.98 7.77 -5.06
N ILE A 54 -2.04 8.45 -5.72
CA ILE A 54 -1.69 9.83 -5.40
C ILE A 54 -2.83 10.73 -5.90
N GLN A 55 -3.58 11.32 -4.97
CA GLN A 55 -4.73 12.16 -5.25
C GLN A 55 -4.27 13.58 -5.60
N LYS A 56 -4.19 13.88 -6.91
CA LYS A 56 -3.78 15.20 -7.44
C LYS A 56 -4.57 16.35 -6.81
N GLU A 57 -5.85 16.12 -6.52
CA GLU A 57 -6.78 17.05 -5.90
C GLU A 57 -6.42 17.45 -4.45
N ARG A 58 -5.47 16.77 -3.80
CA ARG A 58 -5.02 17.08 -2.44
C ARG A 58 -3.76 17.93 -2.35
N PHE A 59 -3.22 18.38 -3.48
CA PHE A 59 -2.01 19.19 -3.53
C PHE A 59 -2.35 20.64 -3.88
N ASP A 60 -1.70 21.58 -3.21
CA ASP A 60 -1.89 23.02 -3.42
C ASP A 60 -1.27 23.50 -4.74
N SER A 61 -0.31 22.74 -5.29
CA SER A 61 0.33 23.03 -6.57
C SER A 61 0.62 21.78 -7.40
N GLU A 62 0.68 21.94 -8.71
CA GLU A 62 1.06 20.87 -9.63
C GLU A 62 2.53 20.43 -9.45
N GLU A 63 3.40 21.34 -9.00
CA GLU A 63 4.80 21.04 -8.72
C GLU A 63 4.95 20.08 -7.54
N GLU A 64 4.25 20.32 -6.44
CA GLU A 64 4.24 19.43 -5.28
C GLU A 64 3.69 18.04 -5.65
N TYR A 65 2.62 18.01 -6.43
CA TYR A 65 2.06 16.77 -6.96
C TYR A 65 3.10 15.99 -7.77
N LYS A 66 3.77 16.64 -8.74
CA LYS A 66 4.81 15.99 -9.57
C LYS A 66 5.97 15.48 -8.73
N LYS A 67 6.38 16.24 -7.71
CA LYS A 67 7.45 15.86 -6.78
C LYS A 67 7.06 14.63 -5.97
N ALA A 68 5.82 14.57 -5.49
CA ALA A 68 5.29 13.38 -4.82
C ALA A 68 5.24 12.18 -5.76
N CYS A 69 4.71 12.31 -6.98
CA CYS A 69 4.71 11.23 -7.97
C CYS A 69 6.12 10.65 -8.18
N GLY A 70 7.15 11.50 -8.30
CA GLY A 70 8.53 11.01 -8.45
C GLY A 70 9.05 10.18 -7.27
N LEU A 71 8.58 10.44 -6.04
CA LEU A 71 9.09 9.80 -4.82
C LEU A 71 8.34 8.51 -4.43
N TYR A 72 7.08 8.37 -4.85
CA TYR A 72 6.21 7.27 -4.43
C TYR A 72 5.73 6.40 -5.60
N THR A 73 6.46 6.38 -6.71
CA THR A 73 6.12 5.52 -7.88
C THR A 73 6.87 4.19 -7.84
N ILE A 74 6.13 3.09 -8.00
CA ILE A 74 6.69 1.75 -8.19
C ILE A 74 7.20 1.58 -9.61
N THR A 75 8.49 1.31 -9.73
CA THR A 75 9.16 0.94 -10.98
C THR A 75 9.93 -0.37 -10.81
N PRO A 76 10.17 -1.15 -11.88
CA PRO A 76 11.04 -2.32 -11.81
C PRO A 76 12.43 -2.00 -11.22
N GLN A 77 12.96 -0.80 -11.50
CA GLN A 77 14.25 -0.33 -11.00
C GLN A 77 14.24 -0.17 -9.47
N LEU A 78 13.22 0.50 -8.93
CA LEU A 78 13.04 0.67 -7.48
C LEU A 78 12.86 -0.69 -6.79
N MET A 79 12.06 -1.57 -7.41
CA MET A 79 11.74 -2.89 -6.87
C MET A 79 12.92 -3.88 -6.86
N ARG A 80 14.10 -3.49 -7.37
CA ARG A 80 15.36 -4.23 -7.17
C ARG A 80 15.86 -4.18 -5.72
N ASN A 81 15.54 -3.11 -4.99
CA ASN A 81 15.92 -2.89 -3.59
C ASN A 81 14.95 -3.60 -2.61
N ALA A 82 13.79 -4.05 -3.11
CA ALA A 82 12.79 -4.74 -2.33
C ALA A 82 13.18 -6.19 -2.03
N LYS A 83 12.54 -6.79 -1.01
CA LYS A 83 12.62 -8.23 -0.78
C LYS A 83 12.25 -9.01 -2.05
N LYS A 84 12.88 -10.18 -2.22
CA LYS A 84 12.64 -11.07 -3.36
C LYS A 84 11.24 -11.68 -3.30
N HIS A 85 10.78 -12.16 -4.44
CA HIS A 85 9.54 -12.93 -4.54
C HIS A 85 9.48 -14.07 -3.51
N GLY A 86 8.29 -14.33 -2.97
CA GLY A 86 8.06 -15.31 -1.90
C GLY A 86 8.26 -14.75 -0.49
N LYS A 87 8.82 -13.54 -0.36
CA LYS A 87 8.93 -12.80 0.91
C LYS A 87 8.21 -11.45 0.89
N MET A 88 7.71 -11.02 -0.26
CA MET A 88 7.02 -9.74 -0.40
C MET A 88 5.94 -9.78 -1.48
N ILE A 89 4.88 -8.99 -1.26
CA ILE A 89 3.84 -8.68 -2.25
C ILE A 89 3.57 -7.17 -2.34
N VAL A 90 3.12 -6.74 -3.51
CA VAL A 90 2.63 -5.38 -3.77
C VAL A 90 1.13 -5.41 -4.03
N MET A 91 0.38 -4.67 -3.22
CA MET A 91 -1.07 -4.57 -3.26
C MET A 91 -1.50 -3.15 -3.65
N HIS A 92 -2.69 -3.03 -4.23
CA HIS A 92 -3.26 -1.75 -4.63
C HIS A 92 -4.79 -1.89 -4.75
N PRO A 93 -5.59 -0.95 -4.21
CA PRO A 93 -7.05 -1.04 -4.24
C PRO A 93 -7.66 -0.83 -5.64
N LEU A 94 -6.91 -0.21 -6.56
CA LEU A 94 -7.32 0.18 -7.91
C LEU A 94 -8.46 1.25 -7.92
N PRO A 95 -8.66 1.97 -9.05
CA PRO A 95 -7.79 2.04 -10.23
C PRO A 95 -6.45 2.69 -9.89
N ARG A 96 -5.39 2.28 -10.59
CA ARG A 96 -4.11 2.98 -10.50
C ARG A 96 -3.96 4.03 -11.60
N LEU A 97 -3.18 5.06 -11.35
CA LEU A 97 -2.67 5.97 -12.37
C LEU A 97 -1.18 5.66 -12.61
N ASP A 98 -0.31 6.62 -12.28
CA ASP A 98 1.11 6.56 -12.54
C ASP A 98 1.92 6.04 -11.34
N GLU A 99 1.29 5.83 -10.18
CA GLU A 99 1.95 5.37 -8.95
C GLU A 99 2.49 3.94 -9.03
N ILE A 100 2.05 3.14 -10.02
CA ILE A 100 2.65 1.83 -10.32
C ILE A 100 2.83 1.72 -11.83
N SER A 101 4.09 1.63 -12.28
CA SER A 101 4.42 1.44 -13.68
C SER A 101 3.81 0.13 -14.22
N THR A 102 3.22 0.19 -15.41
CA THR A 102 2.72 -1.00 -16.13
C THR A 102 3.83 -2.03 -16.40
N SER A 103 5.08 -1.58 -16.50
CA SER A 103 6.24 -2.48 -16.64
C SER A 103 6.46 -3.40 -15.43
N PHE A 104 5.85 -3.09 -14.27
CA PHE A 104 5.89 -3.92 -13.08
C PHE A 104 4.84 -5.04 -13.07
N ASP A 105 3.86 -5.04 -13.99
CA ASP A 105 2.75 -6.01 -13.98
C ASP A 105 3.19 -7.46 -14.16
N THR A 106 4.31 -7.69 -14.82
CA THR A 106 4.87 -9.02 -15.04
C THR A 106 5.70 -9.51 -13.85
N ASP A 107 5.96 -8.65 -12.85
CA ASP A 107 6.65 -9.06 -11.64
C ASP A 107 5.72 -9.94 -10.80
N PRO A 108 6.15 -11.14 -10.37
CA PRO A 108 5.27 -12.05 -9.64
C PRO A 108 4.83 -11.49 -8.26
N ARG A 109 5.54 -10.48 -7.73
CA ARG A 109 5.16 -9.75 -6.50
C ARG A 109 3.95 -8.84 -6.72
N ALA A 110 3.61 -8.47 -7.96
CA ALA A 110 2.41 -7.70 -8.28
C ALA A 110 1.15 -8.52 -7.97
N ALA A 111 0.50 -8.22 -6.84
CA ALA A 111 -0.65 -8.97 -6.34
C ALA A 111 -1.99 -8.27 -6.58
N TYR A 112 -2.01 -7.00 -7.02
CA TYR A 112 -3.23 -6.19 -7.14
C TYR A 112 -4.30 -6.77 -8.08
N PHE A 113 -3.93 -7.50 -9.14
CA PHE A 113 -4.93 -8.21 -9.96
C PHE A 113 -5.50 -9.47 -9.26
N ARG A 114 -4.64 -10.24 -8.58
CA ARG A 114 -5.11 -11.38 -7.75
C ARG A 114 -5.99 -10.89 -6.60
N GLN A 115 -5.63 -9.75 -5.98
CA GLN A 115 -6.42 -9.07 -4.96
C GLN A 115 -7.82 -8.72 -5.47
N ALA A 116 -7.94 -8.20 -6.70
CA ALA A 116 -9.24 -7.89 -7.30
C ALA A 116 -10.10 -9.15 -7.47
N GLU A 117 -9.51 -10.25 -7.92
CA GLU A 117 -10.18 -11.56 -8.01
C GLU A 117 -10.64 -12.05 -6.62
N TYR A 118 -9.79 -11.96 -5.60
CA TYR A 118 -10.15 -12.34 -4.22
C TYR A 118 -11.33 -11.51 -3.69
N GLY A 119 -11.49 -10.27 -4.15
CA GLY A 119 -12.66 -9.46 -3.85
C GLY A 119 -13.99 -10.05 -4.35
N LEU A 120 -14.00 -10.85 -5.42
CA LEU A 120 -15.20 -11.57 -5.87
C LEU A 120 -15.59 -12.64 -4.86
N TYR A 121 -14.64 -13.52 -4.51
CA TYR A 121 -14.90 -14.64 -3.60
C TYR A 121 -15.27 -14.18 -2.19
N ILE A 122 -14.62 -13.13 -1.67
CA ILE A 122 -14.97 -12.54 -0.37
C ILE A 122 -16.41 -12.00 -0.39
N ARG A 123 -16.82 -11.32 -1.46
CA ARG A 123 -18.21 -10.82 -1.58
C ARG A 123 -19.22 -11.96 -1.69
N MET A 124 -18.91 -13.02 -2.44
CA MET A 124 -19.77 -14.21 -2.51
C MET A 124 -19.94 -14.84 -1.12
N ALA A 125 -18.84 -15.01 -0.37
CA ALA A 125 -18.88 -15.54 0.99
C ALA A 125 -19.68 -14.64 1.94
N LEU A 126 -19.46 -13.32 1.90
CA LEU A 126 -20.22 -12.36 2.71
C LEU A 126 -21.71 -12.41 2.39
N LEU A 127 -22.10 -12.41 1.11
CA LEU A 127 -23.49 -12.52 0.70
C LEU A 127 -24.10 -13.85 1.16
N SER A 128 -23.36 -14.96 1.04
CA SER A 128 -23.80 -16.25 1.57
C SER A 128 -24.03 -16.19 3.07
N ILE A 129 -23.11 -15.65 3.88
CA ILE A 129 -23.27 -15.56 5.35
C ILE A 129 -24.47 -14.69 5.73
N ILE A 130 -24.68 -13.57 5.04
CA ILE A 130 -25.76 -12.62 5.37
C ILE A 130 -27.14 -13.18 4.97
N LEU A 131 -27.22 -13.88 3.84
CA LEU A 131 -28.49 -14.34 3.25
C LEU A 131 -28.85 -15.79 3.60
N SER A 132 -27.89 -16.61 4.04
CA SER A 132 -28.17 -17.98 4.51
C SER A 132 -28.77 -17.90 5.91
N LYS A 133 -30.10 -18.04 5.99
CA LYS A 133 -30.81 -18.42 7.20
C LYS A 133 -30.78 -19.93 7.39
#